data_AF-A0A2K3J188-F1
#
_entry.id   AF-A0A2K3J188-F1
#
_cell.length_a   1.000
_cell.length_b   1.000
_cell.length_c   1.000
_cell.angle_alpha   90.00
_cell.angle_beta   90.00
_cell.angle_gamma   90.00
#
_symmetry.space_group_name_H-M   'P 1'
#
loop_
_entity.id
_entity.type
_entity.pdbx_description
1 polymer ?
#
loop_
_entity_poly.entity_id
_entity_poly.type
_entity_poly.pdbx_seq_one_letter_code
_entity_poly.pdbx_strand_id
1 'polypeptide(L)' 'MKPYLLQTLKELALLGAIKNKIEISSLELGKQIESSQQTASRYLLELDKIGMVTRELGIK' A
#
# COMPACT_ATOMS: atom_id res chain seq x y z
N MET A 1 -1.86 -10.32 -11.98
CA MET A 1 -2.06 -9.22 -11.00
C MET A 1 -2.38 -7.94 -11.76
N LYS A 2 -3.28 -7.08 -11.26
CA LYS A 2 -3.66 -5.84 -11.97
C LYS A 2 -2.51 -4.81 -11.93
N PRO A 3 -2.27 -4.01 -12.99
CA PRO A 3 -1.12 -3.10 -13.05
C PRO A 3 -1.00 -2.12 -11.88
N TYR A 4 -2.13 -1.56 -11.42
CA TYR A 4 -2.15 -0.63 -10.29
C TYR A 4 -1.76 -1.28 -8.96
N LEU A 5 -2.02 -2.58 -8.78
CA LEU A 5 -1.60 -3.32 -7.59
C LEU A 5 -0.10 -3.58 -7.61
N LEU A 6 0.45 -3.90 -8.79
CA LEU A 6 1.89 -4.07 -8.96
C LEU A 6 2.65 -2.75 -8.71
N GLN A 7 2.13 -1.63 -9.22
CA GLN A 7 2.68 -0.30 -8.93
C GLN A 7 2.64 0.00 -7.43
N THR A 8 1.51 -0.28 -6.77
CA THR A 8 1.37 -0.09 -5.32
C THR A 8 2.38 -0.95 -4.53
N LEU A 9 2.56 -2.22 -4.89
CA LEU A 9 3.56 -3.09 -4.27
C LEU A 9 4.99 -2.60 -4.48
N LYS A 10 5.33 -2.17 -5.70
CA LYS A 10 6.63 -1.58 -6.00
C LYS A 10 6.88 -0.37 -5.09
N GLU A 11 5.88 0.48 -4.90
CA GLU A 11 6.05 1.68 -4.07
C GLU A 11 6.27 1.33 -2.59
N LEU A 12 5.47 0.43 -2.04
CA LEU A 12 5.67 -0.08 -0.67
C LEU A 12 7.06 -0.71 -0.52
N ALA A 13 7.51 -1.47 -1.52
CA ALA A 13 8.83 -2.07 -1.53
C ALA A 13 9.95 -1.02 -1.52
N LEU A 14 9.83 0.04 -2.32
CA LEU A 14 10.78 1.16 -2.36
C LEU A 14 10.84 1.93 -1.04
N LEU A 15 9.72 2.01 -0.31
CA LEU A 15 9.66 2.55 1.05
C LEU A 15 10.29 1.63 2.11
N GLY A 16 10.74 0.44 1.73
CA GLY A 16 11.42 -0.51 2.62
C GLY A 16 10.55 -1.66 3.12
N ALA A 17 9.29 -1.78 2.65
CA ALA A 17 8.36 -2.82 3.08
C ALA A 17 8.79 -4.26 2.73
N ILE A 18 9.81 -4.44 1.88
CA ILE A 18 10.42 -5.75 1.61
C ILE A 18 11.12 -6.31 2.85
N LYS A 19 11.77 -5.43 3.64
CA LYS A 19 12.66 -5.86 4.74
C LYS A 19 12.14 -5.48 6.12
N ASN A 20 11.29 -4.45 6.19
CA ASN A 20 10.83 -3.87 7.44
C ASN A 20 9.32 -3.61 7.40
N LYS A 21 8.70 -3.53 8.57
CA LYS A 21 7.39 -2.90 8.71
C LYS A 21 7.54 -1.39 8.43
N ILE A 22 6.63 -0.84 7.63
CA ILE A 22 6.54 0.60 7.38
C ILE A 22 5.24 1.15 7.95
N GLU A 23 5.27 2.38 8.44
CA GLU A 23 4.08 3.14 8.80
C GLU A 23 3.76 4.13 7.68
N ILE A 24 2.59 3.98 7.07
CA ILE A 24 2.12 4.88 6.01
C ILE A 24 0.60 5.00 6.07
N SER A 25 0.09 6.23 5.98
CA SER A 25 -1.34 6.47 5.83
C SER A 25 -1.78 6.23 4.38
N SER A 26 -3.06 5.88 4.17
CA SER A 26 -3.60 5.79 2.80
C SER A 26 -3.58 7.13 2.07
N LEU A 27 -3.52 8.25 2.79
CA LEU A 27 -3.39 9.58 2.19
C LEU A 27 -2.00 9.80 1.60
N GLU A 28 -0.94 9.48 2.36
CA GLU A 28 0.45 9.55 1.89
C GLU A 28 0.68 8.60 0.72
N LEU A 29 0.23 7.34 0.84
CA LEU A 29 0.34 6.37 -0.24
C LEU A 29 -0.40 6.84 -1.49
N GLY A 30 -1.61 7.38 -1.35
CA GLY A 30 -2.39 7.93 -2.47
C GLY A 30 -1.61 8.99 -3.24
N LYS A 31 -0.99 9.95 -2.54
CA LYS A 31 -0.13 10.95 -3.18
C LYS A 31 1.02 10.31 -3.95
N GLN A 32 1.65 9.28 -3.39
CA GLN A 32 2.83 8.64 -3.96
C GLN A 32 2.53 7.79 -5.21
N ILE A 33 1.34 7.19 -5.29
CA ILE A 33 0.87 6.45 -6.47
C ILE A 33 -0.05 7.28 -7.38
N GLU A 34 -0.05 8.61 -7.22
CA GLU A 34 -0.86 9.57 -8.00
C GLU A 34 -2.35 9.21 -8.03
N SER A 35 -2.91 8.90 -6.87
CA SER A 35 -4.30 8.48 -6.70
C SER A 35 -4.96 9.07 -5.46
N SER A 36 -6.29 8.90 -5.35
CA SER A 36 -7.01 9.34 -4.16
C SER A 36 -6.71 8.44 -2.96
N GLN A 37 -6.88 8.99 -1.74
CA GLN A 37 -6.76 8.22 -0.49
C GLN A 37 -7.65 6.96 -0.50
N GLN A 38 -8.88 7.08 -0.99
CA GLN A 38 -9.85 5.98 -1.04
C GLN A 38 -9.38 4.89 -2.00
N THR A 39 -8.78 5.28 -3.13
CA THR A 39 -8.24 4.34 -4.11
C THR A 39 -7.03 3.60 -3.54
N ALA A 40 -6.09 4.31 -2.91
CA ALA A 40 -4.95 3.69 -2.24
C ALA A 40 -5.39 2.73 -1.11
N SER A 41 -6.39 3.11 -0.31
CA SER A 41 -6.98 2.25 0.70
C SER A 41 -7.57 0.97 0.10
N ARG A 42 -8.30 1.09 -1.03
CA ARG A 42 -8.84 -0.06 -1.77
C ARG A 42 -7.75 -0.97 -2.32
N TYR A 43 -6.64 -0.42 -2.83
CA TYR A 43 -5.53 -1.22 -3.32
C TYR A 43 -4.81 -1.97 -2.20
N LEU A 44 -4.58 -1.32 -1.06
CA LEU A 44 -4.04 -1.97 0.14
C LEU A 44 -4.93 -3.13 0.60
N LEU A 45 -6.26 -2.92 0.65
CA LEU A 45 -7.22 -3.98 0.97
C LEU A 45 -7.16 -5.14 -0.03
N GLU A 46 -7.03 -4.85 -1.33
CA GLU A 46 -6.95 -5.87 -2.36
C GLU A 46 -5.64 -6.67 -2.26
N LEU A 47 -4.50 -5.99 -2.06
CA LEU A 47 -3.19 -6.62 -1.87
C LEU A 47 -3.15 -7.52 -0.64
N ASP A 48 -3.76 -7.09 0.46
CA ASP A 48 -3.89 -7.84 1.72
C ASP A 48 -4.75 -9.10 1.51
N LYS A 49 -5.89 -8.97 0.82
CA LYS A 49 -6.76 -10.10 0.46
C LYS A 49 -6.07 -11.17 -0.40
N ILE A 50 -5.11 -10.79 -1.23
CA ILE A 50 -4.34 -11.73 -2.07
C ILE A 50 -3.00 -12.15 -1.45
N GLY A 51 -2.76 -11.79 -0.18
CA GLY A 51 -1.57 -12.21 0.57
C GLY A 51 -0.25 -11.58 0.12
N MET A 52 -0.30 -10.44 -0.58
CA MET A 52 0.89 -9.74 -1.06
C MET A 52 1.44 -8.73 -0.05
N VAL A 53 0.60 -8.28 0.89
CA VAL A 53 0.99 -7.47 2.04
C VAL A 53 0.26 -7.97 3.27
N THR A 54 0.74 -7.60 4.45
CA THR A 54 -0.01 -7.74 5.71
C THR A 54 -0.17 -6.35 6.28
N ARG A 55 -1.39 -6.03 6.74
CA ARG A 55 -1.70 -4.71 7.30
C ARG A 55 -2.09 -4.84 8.76
N GLU A 56 -1.56 -3.92 9.55
CA GLU A 56 -1.98 -3.72 10.94
C GLU A 56 -2.60 -2.34 11.04
N LEU A 57 -3.72 -2.23 11.75
CA LEU A 57 -4.31 -0.94 12.02
C LEU A 57 -3.41 -0.21 13.03
N GLY A 58 -2.71 0.82 12.54
CA GLY A 58 -1.96 1.73 13.39
C GLY A 58 -2.89 2.76 14.03
N ILE A 59 -2.72 2.99 15.32
CA ILE A 59 -3.24 4.19 15.99
C ILE A 59 -2.10 5.20 15.92
N LYS A 60 -2.37 6.39 15.38
CA LYS A 60 -1.42 7.50 15.40
C LYS A 60 -1.55 8.26 16.72
#